data_AF-A0A7J8PG02-F1
#
_entry.id   AF-A0A7J8PG02-F1
#
_cell.length_a   1.000
_cell.length_b   1.000
_cell.length_c   1.000
_cell.angle_alpha   90.00
_cell.angle_beta   90.00
_cell.angle_gamma   90.00
#
_symmetry.space_group_name_H-M   'P 1'
#
loop_
_entity.id
_entity.type
_entity.pdbx_description
1 polymer ?
#
loop_
_entity_poly.entity_id
_entity_poly.type
_entity_poly.pdbx_seq_one_letter_code
_entity_poly.pdbx_strand_id
1 'polypeptide(L)' 'MVHLATIPITGTGINPARSFGAAVIYNQDKPWDDHWIFWVGPFIGAAIAAIYHQFILRAAAVKALGSFRSSSAM' A
#
# COMPACT_ATOMS: atom_id res chain seq x y z
N MET A 1 2.82 2.40 10.23
CA MET A 1 2.69 3.86 10.12
C MET A 1 1.56 4.29 9.19
N VAL A 2 1.53 3.86 7.91
CA VAL A 2 0.46 4.25 6.96
C VAL A 2 -0.96 4.01 7.50
N HIS A 3 -1.26 2.82 8.04
CA HIS A 3 -2.57 2.55 8.66
C HIS A 3 -2.94 3.55 9.75
N LEU A 4 -2.00 3.89 10.65
CA LEU A 4 -2.25 4.84 11.74
C LEU A 4 -2.62 6.24 11.20
N ALA A 5 -2.04 6.64 10.08
CA ALA A 5 -2.29 7.94 9.48
C ALA A 5 -3.57 7.97 8.61
N THR A 6 -3.93 6.87 7.94
CA THR A 6 -4.98 6.88 6.90
C THR A 6 -6.28 6.18 7.29
N ILE A 7 -6.36 5.53 8.46
CA ILE A 7 -7.62 4.96 8.98
C ILE A 7 -8.75 6.01 9.05
N PRO A 8 -8.55 7.22 9.62
CA PRO A 8 -9.63 8.20 9.76
C PRO A 8 -10.19 8.73 8.43
N ILE A 9 -9.45 8.55 7.33
CA ILE A 9 -9.80 9.10 6.02
C ILE A 9 -10.56 8.07 5.20
N THR A 10 -10.00 6.87 5.01
CA THR A 10 -10.58 5.84 4.13
C THR A 10 -10.57 4.42 4.72
N GLY A 11 -10.20 4.26 6.00
CA GLY A 11 -9.97 2.94 6.59
C GLY A 11 -8.67 2.26 6.12
N THR A 12 -7.84 2.97 5.35
CA THR A 12 -6.58 2.48 4.73
C THR A 12 -6.76 1.37 3.70
N GLY A 13 -7.01 1.74 2.45
CA GLY A 13 -7.18 0.80 1.34
C GLY A 13 -5.98 0.63 0.41
N ILE A 14 -4.74 0.87 0.88
CA ILE A 14 -3.47 0.81 0.10
C ILE A 14 -3.20 -0.52 -0.64
N ASN A 15 -4.10 -1.50 -0.53
CA ASN A 15 -4.08 -2.78 -1.22
C ASN A 15 -5.42 -2.98 -1.97
N PRO A 16 -5.41 -2.93 -3.32
CA PRO A 16 -6.62 -3.07 -4.12
C PRO A 16 -7.38 -4.38 -3.88
N ALA A 17 -6.69 -5.52 -3.73
CA ALA A 17 -7.33 -6.82 -3.50
C ALA A 17 -8.05 -6.88 -2.14
N ARG A 18 -7.45 -6.27 -1.10
CA ARG A 18 -8.07 -6.14 0.23
C ARG A 18 -9.32 -5.25 0.20
N SER A 19 -9.28 -4.18 -0.59
CA SER A 19 -10.43 -3.29 -0.77
C SER A 19 -11.53 -3.96 -1.60
N PHE A 20 -11.16 -4.76 -2.62
CA PHE A 20 -12.08 -5.47 -3.49
C PHE A 20 -12.84 -6.57 -2.75
N GLY A 21 -12.14 -7.40 -1.98
CA GLY A 21 -12.79 -8.44 -1.17
C GLY A 21 -13.82 -7.85 -0.18
N ALA A 22 -13.52 -6.70 0.42
CA ALA A 22 -14.46 -6.01 1.30
C ALA A 22 -15.69 -5.48 0.53
N ALA A 23 -15.50 -4.88 -0.66
CA ALA A 23 -16.59 -4.39 -1.50
C ALA A 23 -17.52 -5.52 -1.96
N VAL A 24 -16.96 -6.67 -2.37
CA VAL A 24 -17.72 -7.85 -2.80
C VAL A 24 -18.54 -8.46 -1.67
N ILE A 25 -17.95 -8.64 -0.49
CA ILE A 25 -18.65 -9.27 0.64
C ILE A 25 -19.69 -8.33 1.26
N TYR A 26 -19.39 -7.03 1.33
CA TYR A 26 -20.31 -6.05 1.91
C TYR A 26 -21.45 -5.66 0.94
N ASN A 27 -21.15 -5.62 -0.35
CA ASN A 27 -22.09 -5.44 -1.47
C ASN A 27 -23.15 -4.35 -1.26
N GLN A 28 -22.69 -3.11 -1.06
CA GLN A 28 -23.55 -1.92 -0.99
C GLN A 28 -23.10 -0.90 -2.05
N ASP A 29 -24.02 -0.04 -2.50
CA ASP A 29 -23.77 0.90 -3.62
C ASP A 29 -22.63 1.87 -3.33
N LYS A 30 -22.64 2.55 -2.17
CA LYS A 30 -21.64 3.55 -1.81
C LYS A 30 -20.18 3.03 -1.84
N PRO A 31 -19.84 1.88 -1.24
CA PRO A 31 -18.49 1.31 -1.35
C PRO A 31 -18.07 0.98 -2.78
N TRP A 32 -19.01 0.59 -3.65
CA TRP A 32 -18.74 0.35 -5.06
C TRP A 32 -18.48 1.65 -5.82
N ASP A 33 -19.23 2.72 -5.52
CA ASP A 33 -19.02 4.07 -6.09
C ASP A 33 -17.64 4.63 -5.74
N ASP A 34 -17.19 4.42 -4.50
CA ASP A 34 -15.88 4.87 -4.02
C ASP A 34 -14.73 3.91 -4.43
N HIS A 35 -15.05 2.72 -4.98
CA HIS A 35 -14.11 1.60 -5.10
C HIS A 35 -12.92 1.89 -6.01
N TRP A 36 -13.15 2.66 -7.08
CA TRP A 36 -12.12 2.98 -8.08
C TRP A 36 -10.90 3.69 -7.48
N ILE A 37 -11.09 4.46 -6.41
CA ILE A 37 -10.02 5.21 -5.71
C ILE A 37 -8.98 4.24 -5.15
N PHE A 38 -9.42 3.07 -4.67
CA PHE A 38 -8.56 2.03 -4.11
C PHE A 38 -7.81 1.22 -5.17
N TRP A 39 -8.05 1.46 -6.47
CA TRP A 39 -7.24 0.95 -7.56
C TRP A 39 -6.30 2.02 -8.10
N VAL A 40 -6.87 3.18 -8.45
CA VAL A 40 -6.11 4.28 -9.05
C VAL A 40 -5.05 4.82 -8.10
N GLY A 41 -5.41 5.07 -6.83
CA GLY A 41 -4.48 5.59 -5.83
C GLY A 41 -3.26 4.68 -5.61
N PRO A 42 -3.45 3.39 -5.25
CA PRO A 42 -2.34 2.47 -5.04
C PRO A 42 -1.48 2.23 -6.28
N PHE A 43 -2.06 2.14 -7.48
CA PHE A 43 -1.26 1.95 -8.70
C PHE A 43 -0.43 3.18 -9.06
N ILE A 44 -0.98 4.39 -8.93
CA ILE A 44 -0.21 5.62 -9.14
C ILE A 44 0.92 5.70 -8.10
N GLY A 45 0.61 5.46 -6.82
CA GLY A 45 1.61 5.45 -5.76
C GLY A 45 2.73 4.43 -6.01
N ALA A 46 2.38 3.21 -6.43
CA ALA A 46 3.34 2.16 -6.75
C ALA A 46 4.22 2.54 -7.96
N ALA A 47 3.63 3.10 -9.02
CA ALA A 47 4.37 3.55 -10.20
C ALA A 47 5.36 4.66 -9.85
N ILE A 48 4.92 5.67 -9.09
CA ILE A 48 5.80 6.76 -8.63
C ILE A 48 6.93 6.21 -7.76
N ALA A 49 6.62 5.33 -6.81
CA ALA A 49 7.63 4.72 -5.94
C ALA A 49 8.66 3.90 -6.74
N ALA A 50 8.21 3.12 -7.72
CA ALA A 50 9.08 2.35 -8.60
C ALA A 50 10.00 3.27 -9.42
N ILE A 51 9.46 4.32 -10.04
CA ILE A 51 10.22 5.31 -10.80
C ILE A 51 11.24 6.01 -9.92
N TYR A 52 10.81 6.46 -8.74
CA TYR A 52 11.68 7.14 -7.77
C TYR A 52 12.84 6.23 -7.33
N HIS A 53 12.55 4.98 -6.99
CA HIS A 53 13.57 4.03 -6.54
C HIS A 53 14.56 3.67 -7.66
N GLN A 54 14.07 3.41 -8.87
CA GLN A 54 14.91 2.94 -9.98
C GLN A 54 15.70 4.06 -10.66
N PHE A 55 15.09 5.21 -10.92
CA PHE A 55 15.69 6.25 -11.75
C PHE A 55 16.29 7.40 -10.95
N ILE A 56 15.65 7.79 -9.84
CA ILE A 56 16.11 8.92 -9.03
C ILE A 56 17.14 8.44 -8.01
N LEU A 57 16.77 7.45 -7.20
CA LEU A 57 17.70 6.88 -6.21
C LEU A 57 18.73 5.93 -6.82
N ARG A 58 18.43 5.34 -7.98
CA ARG A 58 19.25 4.27 -8.60
C ARG A 58 19.61 3.15 -7.63
N ALA A 59 18.69 2.84 -6.72
CA ALA A 59 18.92 1.96 -5.58
C ALA A 59 18.61 0.48 -5.88
N ALA A 60 18.50 0.10 -7.15
CA ALA A 60 18.06 -1.24 -7.55
C ALA A 60 18.95 -2.38 -6.99
N ALA A 61 20.25 -2.13 -6.81
CA ALA A 61 21.21 -3.08 -6.23
C ALA A 61 21.58 -2.78 -4.77
N VAL A 62 20.98 -1.75 -4.16
CA VAL A 62 21.31 -1.34 -2.79
C VAL A 62 20.68 -2.32 -1.80
N LYS A 63 21.49 -2.86 -0.90
CA LYS A 63 21.02 -3.73 0.18
C LYS A 63 20.73 -2.90 1.42
N ALA A 64 19.45 -2.81 1.79
CA ALA A 64 19.06 -2.19 3.05
C ALA A 64 19.56 -3.04 4.24
N LEU A 65 20.40 -2.47 5.09
CA LEU A 65 20.81 -3.11 6.35
C LEU A 65 19.67 -2.92 7.37
N GLY A 66 18.99 -4.02 7.69
CA GLY A 66 17.89 -4.03 8.65
C GLY A 66 18.38 -3.86 10.10
N SER A 67 17.44 -3.59 11.01
CA SER A 67 17.73 -3.47 12.44
C SER A 67 18.16 -4.83 13.03
N PHE A 68 19.29 -4.87 13.75
CA PHE A 68 19.84 -6.07 14.40
C PHE A 68 18.97 -6.68 15.52
N ARG A 69 17.74 -6.20 15.73
CA ARG A 69 16.89 -6.54 16.89
C ARG A 69 16.19 -7.90 16.83
N SER A 70 16.48 -8.77 15.86
CA SER A 70 15.84 -10.11 15.75
C SER A 70 16.81 -11.30 15.72
N SER A 71 18.11 -11.11 15.98
CA SER A 71 19.05 -12.24 16.12
C SER A 71 19.09 -12.73 17.57
N SER A 72 17.98 -13.25 18.07
CA SER A 72 17.91 -13.96 19.35
C SER A 72 16.91 -15.09 19.26
N ALA A 73 17.31 -16.15 18.55
CA ALA A 73 16.78 -17.51 18.71
C ALA A 73 17.74 -18.47 17.98
N MET A 74 18.73 -18.96 18.73
CA MET A 74 19.26 -20.31 18.57
C MET A 74 18.39 -21.22 19.43
#